data_AF-A0A2W4M666-F1
#
_entry.id   AF-A0A2W4M666-F1
#
_cell.length_a   1.000
_cell.length_b   1.000
_cell.length_c   1.000
_cell.angle_alpha   90.00
_cell.angle_beta   90.00
_cell.angle_gamma   90.00
#
_symmetry.space_group_name_H-M   'P 1'
#
loop_
_entity.id
_entity.type
_entity.pdbx_description
1 polymer ?
#
loop_
_entity_poly.entity_id
_entity_poly.type
_entity_poly.pdbx_seq_one_letter_code
_entity_poly.pdbx_strand_id
1 'polypeptide(L)' 'MLAMSAFTVRETELAIKFRFGEIVKADYEPGLHFMIPMINNVRKFDKR' A
#
# COMPACT_ATOMS: atom_id res chain seq x y z
N MET A 1 7.47 18.02 -10.06
CA MET A 1 7.88 16.70 -9.55
C MET A 1 6.60 15.92 -9.24
N LEU A 2 6.16 15.03 -10.14
CA LEU A 2 4.90 14.29 -9.98
C LEU A 2 5.13 13.17 -8.97
N ALA A 3 4.59 13.34 -7.75
CA ALA A 3 4.59 12.28 -6.76
C ALA A 3 3.61 11.18 -7.21
N MET A 4 4.14 10.13 -7.83
CA MET A 4 3.34 8.98 -8.27
C MET A 4 2.69 8.34 -7.05
N SER A 5 1.37 8.45 -6.99
CA SER A 5 0.51 8.09 -5.85
C SER A 5 -0.20 6.76 -6.09
N ALA A 6 0.37 5.87 -6.92
CA ALA A 6 -0.25 4.62 -7.35
C ALA A 6 0.70 3.44 -7.12
N PHE A 7 0.17 2.35 -6.57
CA PHE A 7 0.89 1.10 -6.32
C PHE A 7 0.02 -0.08 -6.71
N THR A 8 0.62 -1.13 -7.27
CA THR A 8 -0.08 -2.36 -7.63
C THR A 8 0.18 -3.42 -6.57
N VAL A 9 -0.88 -4.11 -6.18
CA VAL A 9 -0.86 -5.26 -5.26
C VAL A 9 -1.14 -6.52 -6.08
N ARG A 10 -0.27 -7.52 -5.97
CA ARG A 10 -0.50 -8.85 -6.57
C ARG A 10 -1.25 -9.75 -5.59
N GLU A 11 -1.93 -10.78 -6.08
CA GLU A 11 -2.60 -11.80 -5.25
C GLU A 11 -1.66 -12.46 -4.23
N THR A 12 -0.37 -12.53 -4.55
CA THR A 12 0.68 -13.09 -3.68
C THR A 12 1.27 -12.08 -2.71
N GLU A 13 0.96 -10.80 -2.87
CA GLU A 13 1.47 -9.69 -2.05
C GLU A 13 0.37 -9.19 -1.12
N LEU A 14 0.65 -9.13 0.18
CA LEU A 14 -0.18 -8.44 1.16
C LEU A 14 0.31 -7.00 1.27
N ALA A 15 -0.52 -6.02 0.92
CA ALA A 15 -0.21 -4.62 1.20
C ALA A 15 -0.74 -4.23 2.58
N ILE A 16 0.07 -3.50 3.35
CA ILE A 16 -0.35 -2.93 4.63
C ILE A 16 -0.04 -1.43 4.59
N LYS A 17 -1.07 -0.62 4.81
CA LYS A 17 -0.98 0.83 4.83
C LYS A 17 -0.84 1.32 6.26
N PHE A 18 0.29 1.99 6.48
CA PHE A 18 0.63 2.67 7.71
C PHE A 18 0.39 4.16 7.55
N ARG A 19 -0.27 4.76 8.53
CA ARG A 19 -0.48 6.21 8.63
C ARG A 19 0.02 6.65 9.99
N PHE A 20 1.05 7.50 10.03
CA PHE A 20 1.66 7.99 11.28
C PHE A 20 2.06 6.90 12.31
N GLY A 21 2.36 5.68 11.85
CA GLY A 21 2.72 4.55 12.72
C GLY A 21 1.53 3.63 13.09
N GLU A 22 0.31 3.98 12.71
CA GLU A 22 -0.87 3.15 12.91
C GLU A 22 -1.22 2.36 11.63
N ILE A 23 -1.64 1.10 11.79
CA ILE A 23 -2.14 0.27 10.70
C ILE A 23 -3.57 0.75 10.38
N VAL A 24 -3.73 1.39 9.22
CA VAL A 24 -5.05 1.88 8.80
C VAL A 24 -5.80 0.82 8.00
N LYS A 25 -5.08 0.02 7.21
CA LYS A 25 -5.69 -1.02 6.38
C LYS A 25 -4.67 -2.09 6.00
N ALA A 26 -5.09 -3.35 6.00
CA ALA A 26 -4.28 -4.51 5.57
C ALA A 26 -5.02 -5.41 4.56
N ASP A 27 -6.36 -5.30 4.46
CA ASP A 27 -7.17 -5.93 3.42
C ASP A 27 -7.08 -5.15 2.11
N TYR A 28 -5.99 -5.36 1.38
CA TYR A 28 -5.85 -4.88 0.02
C TYR A 28 -6.12 -6.03 -0.94
N GLU A 29 -7.16 -5.86 -1.74
CA GLU A 29 -7.43 -6.74 -2.87
C GLU A 29 -6.37 -6.55 -3.95
N PRO A 30 -6.10 -7.59 -4.76
CA PRO A 30 -5.17 -7.49 -5.87
C PRO A 30 -5.65 -6.46 -6.88
N GLY A 31 -4.77 -5.55 -7.28
CA GLY A 31 -5.14 -4.49 -8.23
C GLY A 31 -4.31 -3.22 -8.08
N LEU A 32 -4.67 -2.22 -8.89
CA LEU A 32 -4.07 -0.89 -8.82
C LEU A 32 -4.76 -0.10 -7.70
N HIS A 33 -3.97 0.34 -6.73
CA HIS A 33 -4.42 1.15 -5.61
C HIS A 33 -3.71 2.49 -5.58
N PHE A 34 -4.40 3.50 -5.05
CA PHE A 34 -3.84 4.84 -4.88
C PHE A 34 -3.53 5.13 -3.40
N MET A 35 -2.37 5.72 -3.15
CA MET A 35 -1.97 6.21 -1.82
C MET A 35 -1.47 7.63 -1.89
N ILE A 36 -1.73 8.43 -0.85
CA ILE A 36 -1.17 9.77 -0.71
C ILE A 36 0.26 9.62 -0.14
N PRO A 37 1.32 9.92 -0.91
CA PRO A 37 2.72 9.65 -0.52
C PRO A 37 3.21 10.53 0.64
N MET A 38 2.50 11.63 0.94
CA MET A 38 2.86 12.56 2.02
C MET A 38 2.52 12.03 3.43
N ILE A 39 1.55 11.10 3.53
CA ILE A 39 0.96 10.68 4.82
C ILE A 39 0.97 9.16 4.98
N ASN A 40 0.94 8.43 3.86
CA ASN A 40 0.75 6.99 3.89
C ASN A 40 2.03 6.26 3.45
N ASN A 41 2.46 5.30 4.26
CA ASN A 41 3.48 4.33 3.90
C ASN A 41 2.80 3.00 3.59
N VAL A 42 2.95 2.49 2.37
CA VAL A 42 2.50 1.15 2.01
C VAL A 42 3.69 0.20 2.06
N ARG A 43 3.63 -0.80 2.95
CA ARG A 43 4.57 -1.93 2.92
C ARG A 43 3.87 -3.11 2.26
N LYS A 44 4.52 -3.68 1.26
CA LYS A 44 4.07 -4.93 0.63
C LYS A 44 4.87 -6.07 1.24
N PHE A 45 4.18 -7.12 1.63
CA PHE A 45 4.75 -8.35 2.17
C PHE A 45 4.39 -9.49 1.23
N ASP A 46 5.40 -10.12 0.63
CA ASP A 46 5.19 -11.33 -0.14
C ASP A 46 4.86 -12.50 0.80
N LYS A 47 3.77 -13.20 0.52
CA LYS A 47 3.38 -14.43 1.22
C LYS A 47 4.12 -15.61 0.56
N ARG A 48 5.43 -15.76 0.84
CA ARG A 48 6.23 -16.94 0.46
C ARG A 48 6.34 -17.93 1.60
#